data_AF-A0A0C7P2Y8-F1
#
_entry.id   AF-A0A0C7P2Y8-F1
#
_cell.length_a   1.000
_cell.length_b   1.000
_cell.length_c   1.000
_cell.angle_alpha   90.00
_cell.angle_beta   90.00
_cell.angle_gamma   90.00
#
_symmetry.space_group_name_H-M   'P 1'
#
loop_
_entity.id
_entity.type
_entity.pdbx_description
1 polymer ?
#
loop_
_entity_poly.entity_id
_entity_poly.type
_entity_poly.pdbx_seq_one_letter_code
_entity_poly.pdbx_strand_id
1 'polypeptide(L)'
;MEINPLDNRKKSEKEVKRKKGKSSNAQKLDSSEKKQVVGFFDVLVDTENQVSEKELKLLIDDILEKGNRFVKSPTLSNLRDYKEAIKSFLKRLEKSWYIIKSEVDFQNSIPKLHIVAEVVDEKMKELTDVLLKKEKSTLIYASTIEQINGLILDLYK
;
A
#
# COMPACT_ATOMS: atom_id res chain seq x y z
N MET A 1 -28.26 -18.03 -17.14
CA MET A 1 -27.71 -18.48 -18.44
C MET A 1 -26.35 -19.09 -18.15
N GLU A 2 -26.29 -20.41 -18.12
CA GLU A 2 -25.02 -21.14 -18.15
C GLU A 2 -24.68 -21.42 -19.61
N ILE A 3 -23.49 -21.02 -20.02
CA ILE A 3 -22.92 -21.42 -21.31
C ILE A 3 -21.52 -21.95 -21.02
N ASN A 4 -21.45 -23.27 -20.98
CA ASN A 4 -20.31 -24.01 -21.50
C ASN A 4 -20.93 -25.20 -22.24
N PRO A 5 -20.42 -25.55 -23.42
CA PRO A 5 -19.31 -26.49 -23.38
C PRO A 5 -18.24 -26.28 -24.45
N LEU A 6 -16.99 -26.42 -24.01
CA LEU A 6 -15.91 -26.94 -24.83
C LEU A 6 -16.27 -28.37 -25.24
N ASP A 7 -16.38 -28.60 -26.55
CA ASP A 7 -16.23 -29.94 -27.10
C ASP A 7 -15.43 -29.88 -28.42
N ASN A 8 -14.59 -30.90 -28.59
CA ASN A 8 -14.05 -31.40 -29.84
C ASN A 8 -12.76 -30.76 -30.42
N ARG A 9 -11.59 -31.33 -30.07
CA ARG A 9 -10.88 -32.33 -30.94
C ARG A 9 -9.46 -32.64 -30.45
N LYS A 10 -9.19 -33.94 -30.23
CA LYS A 10 -7.85 -34.52 -30.06
C LYS A 10 -7.22 -34.86 -31.43
N LYS A 11 -5.90 -34.62 -31.50
CA LYS A 11 -4.82 -35.33 -32.24
C LYS A 11 -4.79 -35.32 -33.78
N SER A 12 -3.70 -34.77 -34.31
CA SER A 12 -2.75 -35.56 -35.11
C SER A 12 -1.34 -34.96 -35.07
N GLU A 13 -0.38 -35.75 -34.61
CA GLU A 13 1.06 -35.55 -34.78
C GLU A 13 1.46 -35.98 -36.19
N LYS A 14 2.44 -35.28 -36.82
CA LYS A 14 3.40 -35.86 -37.77
C LYS A 14 4.60 -34.92 -37.96
N GLU A 15 5.77 -35.39 -37.54
CA GLU A 15 7.10 -34.85 -37.85
C GLU A 15 7.41 -34.96 -39.36
N VAL A 16 8.12 -33.98 -39.94
CA VAL A 16 9.14 -34.22 -40.99
C VAL A 16 10.28 -33.18 -40.88
N LYS A 17 11.52 -33.69 -40.86
CA LYS A 17 12.80 -32.98 -40.75
C LYS A 17 13.42 -32.59 -42.11
N ARG A 18 14.09 -31.42 -42.09
CA ARG A 18 15.35 -30.99 -42.79
C ARG A 18 15.33 -30.63 -44.30
N LYS A 19 15.82 -29.42 -44.60
CA LYS A 19 17.08 -29.22 -45.35
C LYS A 19 17.71 -27.83 -45.15
N LYS A 20 19.05 -27.84 -45.09
CA LYS A 20 20.00 -26.71 -44.97
C LYS A 20 19.99 -25.81 -46.22
N GLY A 21 20.16 -24.51 -46.00
CA GLY A 21 20.71 -23.56 -46.97
C GLY A 21 21.48 -22.47 -46.23
N LYS A 22 22.81 -22.46 -46.35
CA LYS A 22 23.68 -21.33 -45.98
C LYS A 22 23.67 -20.34 -47.14
N SER A 23 23.45 -19.06 -46.87
CA SER A 23 24.14 -17.98 -47.60
C SER A 23 24.21 -16.72 -46.75
N SER A 24 25.30 -16.03 -46.96
CA SER A 24 25.98 -14.97 -46.23
C SER A 24 25.33 -13.58 -46.31
N ASN A 25 25.40 -12.88 -45.17
CA ASN A 25 25.94 -11.53 -44.98
C ASN A 25 25.27 -10.33 -45.71
N ALA A 26 24.64 -9.44 -44.94
CA ALA A 26 24.65 -7.99 -45.19
C ALA A 26 24.30 -7.23 -43.89
N GLN A 27 25.04 -6.14 -43.70
CA GLN A 27 25.14 -5.31 -42.51
C GLN A 27 23.94 -4.37 -42.27
N LYS A 28 23.94 -3.85 -41.03
CA LYS A 28 23.64 -2.47 -40.59
C LYS A 28 22.21 -2.11 -40.13
N LEU A 29 22.20 -1.70 -38.85
CA LEU A 29 21.53 -0.55 -38.25
C LEU A 29 20.11 -0.24 -38.74
N ASP A 30 19.14 -0.51 -37.87
CA ASP A 30 18.33 0.59 -37.37
C ASP A 30 18.04 0.35 -35.88
N SER A 31 18.61 1.19 -35.04
CA SER A 31 18.19 1.36 -33.66
C SER A 31 16.88 2.13 -33.69
N SER A 32 15.81 1.46 -34.09
CA SER A 32 14.48 1.98 -33.96
C SER A 32 14.17 1.97 -32.46
N GLU A 33 14.17 3.16 -31.85
CA GLU A 33 13.55 3.39 -30.54
C GLU A 33 12.16 2.78 -30.60
N LYS A 34 12.00 1.59 -30.02
CA LYS A 34 10.69 1.00 -29.77
C LYS A 34 10.04 1.92 -28.76
N LYS A 35 9.31 2.91 -29.26
CA LYS A 35 8.33 3.69 -28.51
C LYS A 35 7.39 2.64 -27.92
N GLN A 36 7.63 2.24 -26.66
CA GLN A 36 6.74 1.33 -25.96
C GLN A 36 5.38 2.01 -25.96
N VAL A 37 4.43 1.40 -26.67
CA VAL A 37 3.04 1.82 -26.60
C VAL A 37 2.60 1.46 -25.19
N VAL A 38 2.56 2.45 -24.30
CA VAL A 38 2.06 2.29 -22.94
C VAL A 38 0.62 1.76 -23.06
N GLY A 39 0.36 0.58 -22.50
CA GLY A 39 -0.95 -0.04 -22.58
C GLY A 39 -1.98 0.75 -21.77
N PHE A 40 -3.25 0.71 -22.17
CA PHE A 40 -4.34 1.31 -21.39
C PHE A 40 -4.35 0.83 -19.93
N PHE A 41 -4.06 -0.46 -19.70
CA PHE A 41 -3.95 -1.04 -18.37
C PHE A 41 -2.79 -0.44 -17.56
N ASP A 42 -1.65 -0.17 -18.18
CA ASP A 42 -0.50 0.44 -17.50
C ASP A 42 -0.84 1.86 -17.03
N VAL A 43 -1.50 2.65 -17.89
CA VAL A 43 -1.98 4.00 -17.54
C VAL A 43 -3.01 3.96 -16.41
N LEU A 44 -3.90 2.96 -16.40
CA LEU A 44 -4.91 2.80 -15.35
C LEU A 44 -4.27 2.48 -13.99
N VAL A 45 -3.31 1.54 -13.97
CA VAL A 45 -2.55 1.19 -12.75
C VAL A 45 -1.76 2.39 -12.23
N ASP A 46 -1.06 3.11 -13.09
CA ASP A 46 -0.32 4.32 -12.71
C ASP A 46 -1.23 5.40 -12.13
N THR A 47 -2.42 5.58 -12.72
CA THR A 47 -3.41 6.54 -12.23
C THR A 47 -3.93 6.15 -10.86
N GLU A 48 -4.27 4.87 -10.65
CA GLU A 48 -4.73 4.36 -9.36
C GLU A 48 -3.66 4.54 -8.28
N ASN A 49 -2.39 4.28 -8.60
CA ASN A 49 -1.27 4.48 -7.67
C ASN A 49 -1.16 5.96 -7.25
N GLN A 50 -1.22 6.89 -8.19
CA GLN A 50 -1.17 8.33 -7.89
C GLN A 50 -2.36 8.80 -7.04
N VAL A 51 -3.56 8.27 -7.28
CA VAL A 51 -4.74 8.55 -6.46
C VAL A 51 -4.54 8.00 -5.05
N SER A 52 -4.04 6.77 -4.93
CA SER A 52 -3.78 6.14 -3.63
C SER A 52 -2.74 6.88 -2.80
N GLU A 53 -1.64 7.31 -3.42
CA GLU A 53 -0.61 8.12 -2.76
C GLU A 53 -1.17 9.44 -2.22
N LYS A 54 -1.99 10.14 -3.02
CA LYS A 54 -2.62 11.40 -2.60
C LYS A 54 -3.56 11.19 -1.42
N GLU A 55 -4.41 10.16 -1.47
CA GLU A 55 -5.36 9.89 -0.41
C GLU A 55 -4.67 9.42 0.88
N LEU A 56 -3.61 8.61 0.77
CA LEU A 56 -2.77 8.25 1.94
C LEU A 56 -2.15 9.48 2.59
N LYS A 57 -1.65 10.42 1.80
CA LYS A 57 -1.09 11.67 2.33
C LYS A 57 -2.13 12.50 3.09
N LEU A 58 -3.34 12.62 2.55
CA LEU A 58 -4.44 13.31 3.26
C LEU A 58 -4.80 12.64 4.59
N LEU A 59 -4.77 11.30 4.64
CA LEU A 59 -5.03 10.57 5.88
C LEU A 59 -3.91 10.77 6.91
N ILE A 60 -2.65 10.87 6.48
CA ILE A 60 -1.53 11.20 7.35
C ILE A 60 -1.70 12.61 7.92
N ASP A 61 -2.04 13.59 7.07
CA ASP A 61 -2.26 14.97 7.51
C ASP A 61 -3.39 15.05 8.57
N ASP A 62 -4.50 14.32 8.36
CA ASP A 62 -5.61 14.20 9.33
C ASP A 62 -5.17 13.56 10.66
N ILE A 63 -4.31 12.54 10.62
CA ILE A 63 -3.72 11.94 11.83
C ILE A 63 -2.90 12.98 12.59
N LEU A 64 -2.01 13.70 11.91
CA LEU A 64 -1.15 14.70 12.53
C LEU A 64 -1.97 15.85 13.15
N GLU A 65 -3.02 16.30 12.46
CA GLU A 65 -3.94 17.32 12.96
C GLU A 65 -4.66 16.85 14.23
N LYS A 66 -5.27 15.66 14.20
CA LYS A 66 -6.02 15.11 15.34
C LYS A 66 -5.13 14.79 16.52
N GLY A 67 -3.91 14.32 16.28
CA GLY A 67 -2.90 14.13 17.33
C GLY A 67 -2.57 15.44 18.03
N ASN A 68 -2.28 16.49 17.26
CA ASN A 68 -2.04 17.83 17.79
C ASN A 68 -3.26 18.39 18.55
N ARG A 69 -4.47 18.15 18.05
CA ARG A 69 -5.72 18.54 18.72
C ARG A 69 -5.88 17.84 20.07
N PHE A 70 -5.57 16.56 20.15
CA PHE A 70 -5.58 15.81 21.41
C PHE A 70 -4.55 16.36 22.41
N VAL A 71 -3.31 16.63 21.98
CA VAL A 71 -2.27 17.21 22.87
C VAL A 71 -2.73 18.55 23.46
N LYS A 72 -3.36 19.41 22.65
CA LYS A 72 -3.89 20.72 23.08
C LYS A 72 -5.12 20.58 23.98
N SER A 73 -5.97 19.59 23.72
CA SER A 73 -7.21 19.35 24.46
C SER A 73 -7.38 17.84 24.74
N PRO A 74 -6.78 17.33 25.83
CA PRO A 74 -6.78 15.91 26.15
C PRO A 74 -8.16 15.48 26.65
N THR A 75 -9.03 15.10 25.71
CA THR A 75 -10.37 14.58 25.98
C THR A 75 -10.53 13.21 25.34
N LEU A 76 -11.41 12.37 25.90
CA LEU A 76 -11.73 11.06 25.32
C LEU A 76 -12.24 11.17 23.88
N SER A 77 -12.99 12.23 23.56
CA SER A 77 -13.48 12.48 22.20
C SER A 77 -12.31 12.72 21.23
N ASN A 78 -11.37 13.59 21.58
CA ASN A 78 -10.22 13.88 20.70
C ASN A 78 -9.30 12.65 20.56
N LEU A 79 -9.13 11.85 21.62
CA LEU A 79 -8.38 10.60 21.55
C LEU A 79 -9.06 9.58 20.63
N ARG A 80 -10.39 9.46 20.72
CA ARG A 80 -11.20 8.60 19.84
C ARG A 80 -11.07 9.03 18.38
N ASP A 81 -11.17 10.34 18.10
CA ASP A 81 -11.04 10.87 16.75
C ASP A 81 -9.66 10.58 16.16
N TYR A 82 -8.59 10.75 16.96
CA TYR A 82 -7.23 10.39 16.56
C TYR A 82 -7.08 8.90 16.27
N LYS A 83 -7.63 8.02 17.12
CA LYS A 83 -7.66 6.57 16.89
C LYS A 83 -8.39 6.20 15.59
N GLU A 84 -9.51 6.85 15.30
CA GLU A 84 -10.27 6.62 14.06
C GLU A 84 -9.51 7.05 12.80
N ALA A 85 -8.76 8.14 12.87
CA ALA A 85 -7.89 8.58 11.77
C ALA A 85 -6.81 7.54 11.46
N ILE A 86 -6.12 7.03 12.49
CA ILE A 86 -5.10 5.98 12.31
C ILE A 86 -5.72 4.72 11.72
N LYS A 87 -6.87 4.27 12.24
CA LYS A 87 -7.57 3.11 11.70
C LYS A 87 -7.94 3.28 10.21
N SER A 88 -8.33 4.48 9.80
CA SER A 88 -8.66 4.79 8.41
C SER A 88 -7.43 4.74 7.51
N PHE A 89 -6.30 5.28 7.97
CA PHE A 89 -5.01 5.17 7.29
C PHE A 89 -4.57 3.71 7.12
N LEU A 90 -4.53 2.91 8.20
CA LEU A 90 -4.06 1.53 8.15
C LEU A 90 -4.89 0.68 7.17
N LYS A 91 -6.22 0.86 7.17
CA LYS A 91 -7.11 0.19 6.20
C LYS A 91 -6.86 0.59 4.76
N ARG A 92 -6.52 1.86 4.51
CA ARG A 92 -6.16 2.31 3.16
C ARG A 92 -4.80 1.75 2.76
N LEU A 93 -3.82 1.83 3.64
CA LEU A 93 -2.47 1.34 3.37
C LEU A 93 -2.48 -0.13 2.99
N GLU A 94 -3.24 -0.95 3.73
CA GLU A 94 -3.48 -2.36 3.43
C GLU A 94 -3.99 -2.58 1.99
N LYS A 95 -4.99 -1.80 1.57
CA LYS A 95 -5.53 -1.87 0.20
C LYS A 95 -4.52 -1.42 -0.85
N SER A 96 -3.73 -0.38 -0.56
CA SER A 96 -2.76 0.18 -1.50
C SER A 96 -1.61 -0.81 -1.78
N TRP A 97 -1.15 -1.55 -0.77
CA TRP A 97 -0.10 -2.55 -0.97
C TRP A 97 -0.55 -3.73 -1.83
N TYR A 98 -1.84 -4.07 -1.83
CA TYR A 98 -2.38 -5.11 -2.72
C TYR A 98 -2.25 -4.73 -4.20
N ILE A 99 -2.27 -3.44 -4.53
CA ILE A 99 -2.22 -2.93 -5.91
C ILE A 99 -0.77 -2.73 -6.39
N ILE A 100 0.12 -2.29 -5.50
CA ILE A 100 1.45 -1.76 -5.85
C ILE A 100 2.55 -2.85 -5.85
N LYS A 101 2.40 -3.92 -5.07
CA LYS A 101 3.52 -4.83 -4.75
C LYS A 101 3.40 -6.19 -5.44
N SER A 102 4.55 -6.70 -5.90
CA SER A 102 4.70 -8.11 -6.26
C SER A 102 4.32 -9.01 -5.07
N GLU A 103 3.90 -10.26 -5.31
CA GLU A 103 3.51 -11.21 -4.25
C GLU A 103 4.55 -11.30 -3.10
N VAL A 104 5.84 -11.17 -3.43
CA VAL A 104 6.96 -11.26 -2.49
C VAL A 104 7.08 -10.01 -1.59
N ASP A 105 6.93 -8.81 -2.15
CA ASP A 105 7.02 -7.57 -1.37
C ASP A 105 5.79 -7.35 -0.48
N PHE A 106 4.63 -7.87 -0.89
CA PHE A 106 3.40 -7.84 -0.12
C PHE A 106 3.50 -8.71 1.15
N GLN A 107 3.93 -9.97 1.03
CA GLN A 107 4.07 -10.89 2.18
C GLN A 107 5.03 -10.37 3.25
N ASN A 108 6.07 -9.63 2.85
CA ASN A 108 7.04 -9.05 3.78
C ASN A 108 6.53 -7.77 4.49
N SER A 109 5.46 -7.15 3.99
CA SER A 109 4.93 -5.86 4.49
C SER A 109 3.76 -6.04 5.47
N ILE A 110 2.95 -7.10 5.31
CA ILE A 110 1.79 -7.40 6.17
C ILE A 110 2.16 -7.55 7.65
N PRO A 111 3.22 -8.29 8.04
CA PRO A 111 3.59 -8.42 9.44
C PRO A 111 3.91 -7.07 10.09
N LYS A 112 4.54 -6.15 9.35
CA LYS A 112 4.88 -4.81 9.85
C LYS A 112 3.64 -3.98 10.17
N LEU A 113 2.62 -4.03 9.31
CA LEU A 113 1.35 -3.34 9.54
C LEU A 113 0.66 -3.82 10.81
N HIS A 114 0.56 -5.14 10.99
CA HIS A 114 -0.07 -5.71 12.19
C HIS A 114 0.69 -5.35 13.46
N ILE A 115 2.02 -5.45 13.46
CA ILE A 115 2.85 -5.06 14.61
C ILE A 115 2.63 -3.58 14.94
N VAL A 116 2.66 -2.69 13.95
CA VAL A 116 2.44 -1.26 14.21
C VAL A 116 1.01 -1.00 14.71
N ALA A 117 0.01 -1.68 14.17
CA ALA A 117 -1.37 -1.56 14.66
C ALA A 117 -1.49 -1.97 16.13
N GLU A 118 -0.85 -3.07 16.54
CA GLU A 118 -0.80 -3.52 17.93
C GLU A 118 -0.12 -2.49 18.84
N VAL A 119 1.08 -2.02 18.45
CA VAL A 119 1.82 -1.01 19.22
C VAL A 119 1.03 0.30 19.36
N VAL A 120 0.33 0.72 18.31
CA VAL A 120 -0.54 1.90 18.38
C VAL A 120 -1.70 1.65 19.34
N ASP A 121 -2.35 0.49 19.29
CA ASP A 121 -3.45 0.16 20.21
C ASP A 121 -3.00 0.12 21.67
N GLU A 122 -1.79 -0.37 21.95
CA GLU A 122 -1.18 -0.33 23.28
C GLU A 122 -0.97 1.11 23.76
N LYS A 123 -0.35 1.97 22.93
CA LYS A 123 -0.14 3.39 23.25
C LYS A 123 -1.46 4.14 23.44
N MET A 124 -2.51 3.78 22.71
CA MET A 124 -3.85 4.35 22.91
C MET A 124 -4.44 3.99 24.29
N LYS A 125 -4.18 2.77 24.77
CA LYS A 125 -4.57 2.37 26.14
C LYS A 125 -3.80 3.16 27.18
N GLU A 126 -2.48 3.30 27.02
CA GLU A 126 -1.66 4.13 27.91
C GLU A 126 -2.17 5.57 28.00
N LEU A 127 -2.47 6.20 26.86
CA LEU A 127 -3.06 7.54 26.80
C LEU A 127 -4.41 7.62 27.52
N THR A 128 -5.23 6.58 27.38
CA THR A 128 -6.53 6.50 28.05
C THR A 128 -6.35 6.41 29.57
N ASP A 129 -5.42 5.58 30.05
CA ASP A 129 -5.15 5.39 31.48
C ASP A 129 -4.62 6.68 32.12
N VAL A 130 -3.69 7.37 31.47
CA VAL A 130 -3.17 8.68 31.94
C VAL A 130 -4.31 9.71 32.03
N LEU A 131 -5.20 9.73 31.03
CA LEU A 131 -6.33 10.64 30.99
C LEU A 131 -7.36 10.35 32.09
N LEU A 132 -7.63 9.08 32.39
CA LEU A 132 -8.53 8.65 33.47
C LEU A 132 -7.97 8.94 34.85
N LYS A 133 -6.64 8.82 35.04
CA LYS A 133 -5.95 9.20 36.28
C LYS A 133 -5.95 10.72 36.52
N LYS A 134 -6.44 11.52 35.57
CA LYS A 134 -6.42 12.99 35.59
C LYS A 134 -5.02 13.57 35.78
N GLU A 135 -3.99 12.79 35.43
CA GLU A 135 -2.61 13.27 35.41
C GLU A 135 -2.45 14.20 34.21
N LYS A 136 -2.32 15.49 34.50
CA LYS A 136 -2.05 16.50 33.47
C LYS A 136 -0.57 16.53 33.16
N SER A 137 -0.11 15.60 32.31
CA SER A 137 1.21 15.72 31.70
C SER A 137 1.07 15.88 30.20
N THR A 138 0.89 17.13 29.76
CA THR A 138 0.93 17.51 28.33
C THR A 138 2.20 16.99 27.64
N LEU A 139 3.30 16.89 28.37
CA LEU A 139 4.55 16.31 27.87
C LEU A 139 4.42 14.82 27.55
N ILE A 140 3.76 14.03 28.40
CA ILE A 140 3.51 12.60 28.13
C ILE A 140 2.62 12.46 26.90
N TYR A 141 1.53 13.24 26.82
CA TYR A 141 0.65 13.21 25.64
C TYR A 141 1.41 13.54 24.36
N ALA A 142 2.20 14.63 24.35
CA ALA A 142 2.98 15.02 23.20
C ALA A 142 3.99 13.93 22.77
N SER A 143 4.76 13.41 23.73
CA SER A 143 5.76 12.36 23.47
C SER A 143 5.13 11.08 22.91
N THR A 144 4.04 10.60 23.51
CA THR A 144 3.37 9.38 23.02
C THR A 144 2.75 9.60 21.64
N ILE A 145 2.15 10.76 21.37
CA ILE A 145 1.62 11.10 20.04
C ILE A 145 2.73 11.17 18.99
N GLU A 146 3.89 11.78 19.30
CA GLU A 146 5.03 11.82 18.38
C GLU A 146 5.57 10.43 18.05
N GLN A 147 5.65 9.53 19.05
CA GLN A 147 6.04 8.14 18.81
C GLN A 147 5.07 7.42 17.86
N ILE A 148 3.75 7.60 18.06
CA ILE A 148 2.74 7.02 17.16
C ILE A 148 2.89 7.60 15.76
N ASN A 149 3.00 8.92 15.62
CA ASN A 149 3.17 9.57 14.33
C ASN A 149 4.44 9.08 13.61
N GLY A 150 5.54 8.85 14.33
CA GLY A 150 6.76 8.26 13.79
C GLY A 150 6.52 6.87 13.19
N LEU A 151 5.83 5.99 13.92
CA LEU A 151 5.48 4.65 13.42
C LEU A 151 4.61 4.71 12.16
N ILE A 152 3.65 5.64 12.11
CA ILE A 152 2.78 5.84 10.94
C ILE A 152 3.57 6.33 9.73
N LEU A 153 4.49 7.29 9.92
CA LEU A 153 5.34 7.81 8.85
C LEU A 153 6.31 6.74 8.34
N ASP A 154 6.82 5.88 9.21
CA ASP A 154 7.69 4.77 8.82
C ASP A 154 6.95 3.68 8.05
N LEU A 155 5.65 3.49 8.28
CA LEU A 155 4.80 2.60 7.48
C LEU A 155 4.50 3.15 6.07
N TYR A 156 4.47 4.48 5.92
CA TYR A 156 4.15 5.12 4.66
C TYR A 156 5.33 5.13 3.67
N LYS A 157 6.56 5.07 4.17
CA LYS A 157 7.78 4.97 3.35
C LYS A 157 7.89 3.63 2.62
#